data_AF-A0A5Q0H825-F1
#
_entry.id   AF-A0A5Q0H825-F1
#
_cell.length_a   1.000
_cell.length_b   1.000
_cell.length_c   1.000
_cell.angle_alpha   90.00
_cell.angle_beta   90.00
_cell.angle_gamma   90.00
#
_symmetry.space_group_name_H-M   'P 1'
#
loop_
_entity.id
_entity.type
_entity.pdbx_description
1 polymer ?
#
loop_
_entity_poly.entity_id
_entity_poly.type
_entity_poly.pdbx_seq_one_letter_code
_entity_poly.pdbx_strand_id
1 'polypeptide(L)'
;MRGLHPVPSPAVHARAVLLAGPSGSGKSTLAAHLGWPVLRLDDFYREGDDPLLPRDESGRPDWDAEGSWNTEDALAAVVELATTGTVEAPVYSIGEDRRVGCRTLTAPGPFIAEGLFADRLVAGCREAGVLADAVVLAPGAVVTFARRFARDVAEARKPVPLLLRRGLRLMREHPAVVRRCADAGMRPVDPHRARAELATIGAGHPAAV
;
A
#
# COMPACT_ATOMS: atom_id res chain seq x y z
N MET A 1 -30.01 -14.43 35.59
CA MET A 1 -29.00 -15.10 34.76
C MET A 1 -29.35 -14.86 33.30
N ARG A 2 -28.71 -13.86 32.66
CA ARG A 2 -28.95 -13.54 31.24
C ARG A 2 -28.20 -14.57 30.41
N GLY A 3 -28.91 -15.23 29.50
CA GLY A 3 -28.33 -16.18 28.57
C GLY A 3 -27.27 -15.50 27.71
N LEU A 4 -26.06 -16.07 27.73
CA LEU A 4 -25.04 -15.79 26.73
C LEU A 4 -25.55 -16.35 25.40
N HIS A 5 -26.00 -15.47 24.51
CA HIS A 5 -26.09 -15.84 23.11
C HIS A 5 -24.66 -16.14 22.63
N PRO A 6 -24.43 -17.24 21.90
CA PRO A 6 -23.15 -17.40 21.21
C PRO A 6 -23.04 -16.25 20.20
N VAL A 7 -22.06 -15.38 20.41
CA VAL A 7 -21.62 -14.43 19.38
C VAL A 7 -21.16 -15.28 18.21
N PRO A 8 -21.73 -15.12 17.00
CA PRO A 8 -21.19 -15.83 15.85
C PRO A 8 -19.75 -15.37 15.70
N SER A 9 -18.78 -16.30 15.80
CA SER A 9 -17.48 -16.07 15.18
C SER A 9 -17.73 -16.07 13.68
N PRO A 10 -17.61 -14.92 12.98
CA PRO A 10 -17.42 -15.02 11.55
C PRO A 10 -15.99 -15.55 11.41
N ALA A 11 -15.83 -16.67 10.71
CA ALA A 11 -14.54 -17.00 10.12
C ALA A 11 -13.95 -15.70 9.55
N VAL A 12 -12.71 -15.35 9.91
CA VAL A 12 -12.04 -14.17 9.37
C VAL A 12 -12.08 -14.31 7.86
N HIS A 13 -13.06 -13.67 7.23
CA HIS A 13 -13.15 -13.66 5.78
C HIS A 13 -11.97 -12.82 5.35
N ALA A 14 -11.15 -13.38 4.47
CA ALA A 14 -10.03 -12.67 3.91
C ALA A 14 -10.55 -11.37 3.27
N ARG A 15 -10.07 -10.23 3.77
CA ARG A 15 -10.58 -8.88 3.44
C ARG A 15 -9.49 -7.96 2.91
N ALA A 16 -8.23 -8.23 3.22
CA ALA A 16 -7.12 -7.36 2.86
C ALA A 16 -6.62 -7.68 1.44
N VAL A 17 -6.68 -6.69 0.55
CA VAL A 17 -5.96 -6.72 -0.73
C VAL A 17 -4.68 -5.90 -0.59
N LEU A 18 -3.53 -6.58 -0.65
CA LEU A 18 -2.23 -5.92 -0.65
C LEU A 18 -1.93 -5.39 -2.04
N LEU A 19 -1.70 -4.08 -2.16
CA LEU A 19 -1.47 -3.41 -3.44
C LEU A 19 -0.10 -2.73 -3.46
N ALA A 20 0.84 -3.35 -4.16
CA ALA A 20 2.15 -2.79 -4.45
C ALA A 20 2.20 -2.19 -5.84
N GLY A 21 3.27 -1.46 -6.12
CA GLY A 21 3.56 -0.98 -7.46
C GLY A 21 4.50 0.21 -7.44
N PRO A 22 5.30 0.38 -8.50
CA PRO A 22 6.19 1.52 -8.61
C PRO A 22 5.47 2.86 -8.50
N SER A 23 6.19 3.91 -8.11
CA SER A 23 5.64 5.26 -8.06
C SER A 23 5.01 5.66 -9.41
N GLY A 24 3.74 6.06 -9.42
CA GLY A 24 3.00 6.41 -10.63
C GLY A 24 2.33 5.24 -11.37
N SER A 25 2.37 4.02 -10.84
CA SER A 25 1.69 2.85 -11.44
C SER A 25 0.16 2.91 -11.43
N GLY A 26 -0.43 3.87 -10.69
CA GLY A 26 -1.88 4.08 -10.62
C GLY A 26 -2.58 3.44 -9.43
N LYS A 27 -1.85 3.01 -8.38
CA LYS A 27 -2.45 2.38 -7.18
C LYS A 27 -3.60 3.19 -6.57
N SER A 28 -3.35 4.47 -6.27
CA SER A 28 -4.38 5.35 -5.69
C SER A 28 -5.54 5.62 -6.66
N THR A 29 -5.30 5.60 -7.99
CA THR A 29 -6.36 5.70 -9.00
C THR A 29 -7.23 4.44 -9.01
N LEU A 30 -6.62 3.25 -8.92
CA LEU A 30 -7.33 1.98 -8.82
C LEU A 30 -8.18 1.93 -7.54
N ALA A 31 -7.60 2.33 -6.41
CA ALA A 31 -8.29 2.36 -5.13
C ALA A 31 -9.50 3.31 -5.14
N ALA A 32 -9.33 4.53 -5.65
CA ALA A 32 -10.42 5.48 -5.82
C ALA A 32 -11.55 4.94 -6.73
N HIS A 33 -11.20 4.16 -7.76
CA HIS A 33 -12.18 3.58 -8.68
C HIS A 33 -13.00 2.44 -8.07
N LEU A 34 -12.39 1.65 -7.18
CA LEU A 34 -13.06 0.56 -6.47
C LEU A 34 -13.97 1.10 -5.36
N GLY A 35 -13.72 2.31 -4.86
CA GLY A 35 -14.48 2.92 -3.77
C GLY A 35 -14.26 2.23 -2.42
N TRP A 36 -13.21 1.40 -2.31
CA TRP A 36 -12.91 0.66 -1.09
C TRP A 36 -12.14 1.52 -0.09
N PRO A 37 -12.26 1.24 1.22
CA PRO A 37 -11.38 1.81 2.23
C PRO A 37 -9.91 1.52 1.90
N VAL A 38 -9.04 2.51 2.15
CA VAL A 38 -7.61 2.43 1.83
C VAL A 38 -6.79 2.69 3.07
N LEU A 39 -6.04 1.68 3.50
CA LEU A 39 -4.96 1.81 4.46
C LEU A 39 -3.67 2.15 3.69
N ARG A 40 -3.15 3.36 3.87
CA ARG A 40 -1.89 3.79 3.25
C ARG A 40 -0.72 3.29 4.09
N LEU A 41 -0.01 2.28 3.59
CA LEU A 41 1.16 1.70 4.28
C LEU A 41 2.34 2.66 4.34
N ASP A 42 2.39 3.63 3.43
CA ASP A 42 3.37 4.72 3.48
C ASP A 42 3.18 5.61 4.74
N ASP A 43 2.07 5.50 5.49
CA ASP A 43 1.92 6.21 6.77
C ASP A 43 2.73 5.55 7.92
N PHE A 44 3.33 4.38 7.69
CA PHE A 44 4.10 3.61 8.69
C PHE A 44 5.62 3.78 8.59
N TYR A 45 6.12 4.75 7.82
CA TYR A 45 7.54 5.12 7.83
C TYR A 45 8.04 5.46 9.25
N ARG A 46 9.35 5.27 9.47
CA ARG A 46 10.05 5.80 10.65
C ARG A 46 10.13 7.32 10.57
N GLU A 47 10.35 7.93 11.72
CA GLU A 47 10.62 9.36 11.83
C GLU A 47 11.98 9.68 11.19
N GLY A 48 12.13 10.84 10.56
CA GLY A 48 13.37 11.24 9.87
C GLY A 48 14.59 11.41 10.79
N ASP A 49 14.34 11.64 12.07
CA ASP A 49 15.31 11.72 13.15
C ASP A 49 15.50 10.39 13.92
N ASP A 50 14.80 9.31 13.53
CA ASP A 50 14.99 7.98 14.11
C ASP A 50 16.43 7.50 13.85
N PRO A 51 17.21 7.17 14.89
CA PRO A 51 18.59 6.69 14.74
C PRO A 51 18.68 5.34 14.02
N LEU A 52 17.59 4.56 13.96
CA LEU A 52 17.52 3.28 13.26
C LEU A 52 17.12 3.43 11.79
N LEU A 53 16.74 4.63 11.33
CA LEU A 53 16.44 4.89 9.92
C LEU A 53 17.70 4.66 9.08
N PRO A 54 17.68 3.73 8.10
CA PRO A 54 18.81 3.50 7.22
C PRO A 54 19.20 4.78 6.47
N ARG A 55 20.51 4.95 6.26
CA ARG A 55 21.08 6.10 5.56
C ARG A 55 22.01 5.64 4.45
N ASP A 56 22.03 6.40 3.36
CA ASP A 56 22.98 6.21 2.26
C ASP A 56 24.40 6.63 2.67
N GLU A 57 25.37 6.40 1.77
CA GLU A 57 26.77 6.77 1.98
C GLU A 57 26.98 8.28 2.23
N SER A 58 26.01 9.12 1.84
CA SER A 58 26.02 10.57 2.06
C SER A 58 25.28 10.99 3.34
N GLY A 59 24.83 10.04 4.16
CA GLY A 59 24.11 10.27 5.42
C GLY A 59 22.64 10.67 5.24
N ARG A 60 22.09 10.58 4.02
CA ARG A 60 20.68 10.90 3.75
C ARG A 60 19.80 9.69 4.03
N PRO A 61 18.56 9.88 4.52
CA PRO A 61 17.62 8.78 4.68
C PRO A 61 17.45 7.94 3.40
N ASP A 62 17.59 6.62 3.54
CA ASP A 62 17.24 5.65 2.50
C ASP A 62 15.81 5.14 2.77
N TRP A 63 14.83 5.86 2.22
CA TRP A 63 13.41 5.51 2.36
C TRP A 63 13.02 4.24 1.59
N ASP A 64 13.84 3.77 0.65
CA ASP A 64 13.57 2.56 -0.13
C ASP A 64 14.12 1.29 0.57
N ALA A 65 14.94 1.46 1.63
CA ALA A 65 15.44 0.38 2.45
C ALA A 65 14.35 -0.24 3.35
N GLU A 66 14.43 -1.56 3.57
CA GLU A 66 13.45 -2.30 4.37
C GLU A 66 13.36 -1.82 5.82
N GLY A 67 14.45 -1.28 6.37
CA GLY A 67 14.47 -0.72 7.72
C GLY A 67 13.84 0.67 7.84
N SER A 68 13.39 1.30 6.75
CA SER A 68 12.88 2.68 6.77
C SER A 68 11.47 2.83 7.32
N TRP A 69 10.75 1.71 7.51
CA TRP A 69 9.36 1.69 7.94
C TRP A 69 9.11 0.61 9.00
N ASN A 70 7.98 0.69 9.68
CA ASN A 70 7.60 -0.19 10.76
C ASN A 70 6.72 -1.32 10.22
N THR A 71 7.36 -2.43 9.80
CA THR A 71 6.65 -3.59 9.21
C THR A 71 5.67 -4.22 10.20
N GLU A 72 6.05 -4.35 11.46
CA GLU A 72 5.22 -4.95 12.51
C GLU A 72 3.98 -4.11 12.80
N ASP A 73 4.12 -2.80 12.99
CA ASP A 73 2.99 -1.86 13.16
C ASP A 73 2.03 -1.93 11.97
N ALA A 74 2.56 -1.96 10.74
CA ALA A 74 1.77 -2.01 9.54
C ALA A 74 1.00 -3.34 9.41
N LEU A 75 1.64 -4.46 9.72
CA LEU A 75 0.98 -5.77 9.74
C LEU A 75 -0.12 -5.81 10.78
N ALA A 76 0.16 -5.33 11.99
CA ALA A 76 -0.82 -5.27 13.08
C ALA A 76 -2.05 -4.46 12.67
N ALA A 77 -1.86 -3.29 12.04
CA ALA A 77 -2.96 -2.47 11.57
C ALA A 77 -3.81 -3.14 10.47
N VAL A 78 -3.18 -3.88 9.54
CA VAL A 78 -3.91 -4.66 8.52
C VAL A 78 -4.73 -5.77 9.17
N VAL A 79 -4.15 -6.51 10.12
CA VAL A 79 -4.83 -7.60 10.82
C VAL A 79 -5.98 -7.06 11.68
N GLU A 80 -5.76 -5.97 12.41
CA GLU A 80 -6.79 -5.29 13.20
C GLU A 80 -7.95 -4.86 12.31
N LEU A 81 -7.68 -4.11 11.23
CA LEU A 81 -8.74 -3.66 10.33
C LEU A 81 -9.53 -4.83 9.71
N ALA A 82 -8.86 -5.92 9.34
CA ALA A 82 -9.53 -7.09 8.78
C ALA A 82 -10.43 -7.81 9.79
N THR A 83 -10.00 -7.89 11.05
CA THR A 83 -10.68 -8.66 12.10
C THR A 83 -11.75 -7.87 12.84
N THR A 84 -11.52 -6.60 13.11
CA THR A 84 -12.43 -5.73 13.87
C THR A 84 -13.28 -4.84 12.97
N GLY A 85 -12.84 -4.62 11.73
CA GLY A 85 -13.47 -3.68 10.80
C GLY A 85 -13.09 -2.21 11.05
N THR A 86 -12.20 -1.90 12.00
CA THR A 86 -11.73 -0.54 12.25
C THR A 86 -10.29 -0.50 12.79
N VAL A 87 -9.54 0.55 12.50
CA VAL A 87 -8.19 0.75 13.03
C VAL A 87 -7.87 2.23 13.17
N GLU A 88 -7.08 2.60 14.18
CA GLU A 88 -6.44 3.90 14.27
C GLU A 88 -5.12 3.86 13.48
N ALA A 89 -5.13 4.36 12.25
CA ALA A 89 -3.95 4.40 11.40
C ALA A 89 -3.16 5.70 11.60
N PRO A 90 -1.82 5.69 11.58
CA PRO A 90 -1.03 6.91 11.59
C PRO A 90 -1.32 7.77 10.36
N VAL A 91 -1.02 9.06 10.48
CA VAL A 91 -0.97 10.01 9.37
C VAL A 91 0.46 10.55 9.32
N TYR A 92 1.16 10.27 8.22
CA TYR A 92 2.55 10.68 8.04
C TYR A 92 2.69 11.87 7.08
N SER A 93 3.48 12.86 7.49
CA SER A 93 3.85 14.02 6.67
C SER A 93 5.22 13.77 6.05
N ILE A 94 5.25 13.47 4.75
CA ILE A 94 6.51 13.33 3.99
C ILE A 94 7.29 14.66 3.96
N GLY A 95 6.61 15.80 4.11
CA GLY A 95 7.28 17.10 4.13
C GLY A 95 8.04 17.36 5.44
N GLU A 96 7.60 16.73 6.53
CA GLU A 96 8.18 16.89 7.87
C GLU A 96 8.95 15.66 8.32
N ASP A 97 9.00 14.62 7.47
CA ASP A 97 9.53 13.29 7.75
C ASP A 97 9.06 12.76 9.11
N ARG A 98 7.76 12.92 9.42
CA ARG A 98 7.19 12.48 10.70
C ARG A 98 5.72 12.14 10.71
N ARG A 99 5.31 11.35 11.71
CA ARG A 99 3.90 11.18 12.08
C ARG A 99 3.35 12.50 12.63
N VAL A 100 2.21 12.93 12.10
CA VAL A 100 1.55 14.20 12.49
C VAL A 100 0.18 13.96 13.15
N GLY A 101 -0.24 12.71 13.28
CA GLY A 101 -1.46 12.33 13.95
C GLY A 101 -1.90 10.91 13.64
N CYS A 102 -3.16 10.62 13.95
CA CYS A 102 -3.84 9.37 13.60
C CYS A 102 -5.18 9.68 12.94
N ARG A 103 -5.72 8.70 12.20
CA ARG A 103 -7.07 8.72 11.66
C ARG A 103 -7.75 7.37 11.91
N THR A 104 -9.03 7.40 12.23
CA THR A 104 -9.86 6.20 12.21
C THR A 104 -10.14 5.79 10.79
N LEU A 105 -9.83 4.54 10.45
CA LEU A 105 -10.22 3.91 9.20
C LEU A 105 -11.16 2.75 9.50
N THR A 106 -12.32 2.74 8.84
CA THR A 106 -13.33 1.68 8.98
C THR A 106 -13.50 0.95 7.65
N ALA A 107 -13.57 -0.38 7.71
CA ALA A 107 -13.78 -1.26 6.57
C ALA A 107 -14.81 -2.36 6.91
N PRO A 108 -16.09 -2.17 6.56
CA PRO A 108 -17.12 -3.20 6.79
C PRO A 108 -16.97 -4.43 5.86
N GLY A 109 -16.12 -4.34 4.84
CA GLY A 109 -15.86 -5.38 3.85
C GLY A 109 -14.41 -5.37 3.37
N PRO A 110 -14.14 -5.79 2.12
CA PRO A 110 -12.80 -5.75 1.54
C PRO A 110 -12.19 -4.34 1.57
N PHE A 111 -10.89 -4.25 1.80
CA PHE A 111 -10.13 -3.00 1.80
C PHE A 111 -8.77 -3.18 1.12
N ILE A 112 -8.17 -2.07 0.74
CA ILE A 112 -6.85 -2.04 0.11
C ILE A 112 -5.82 -1.57 1.13
N ALA A 113 -4.73 -2.31 1.28
CA ALA A 113 -3.53 -1.82 1.93
C ALA A 113 -2.48 -1.55 0.85
N GLU A 114 -2.23 -0.27 0.56
CA GLU A 114 -1.32 0.15 -0.52
C GLU A 114 -0.02 0.77 -0.01
N GLY A 115 1.09 0.46 -0.66
CA GLY A 115 2.38 1.11 -0.39
C GLY A 115 3.55 0.45 -1.08
N LEU A 116 4.73 1.04 -0.94
CA LEU A 116 5.96 0.51 -1.54
C LEU A 116 6.35 -0.86 -0.98
N PHE A 117 6.11 -1.09 0.31
CA PHE A 117 6.48 -2.29 1.04
C PHE A 117 5.32 -3.28 1.26
N ALA A 118 4.23 -3.16 0.50
CA ALA A 118 3.11 -4.10 0.63
C ALA A 118 3.52 -5.56 0.41
N ASP A 119 4.59 -5.81 -0.36
CA ASP A 119 5.19 -7.14 -0.54
C ASP A 119 5.66 -7.79 0.77
N ARG A 120 6.09 -6.97 1.74
CA ARG A 120 6.61 -7.45 3.03
C ARG A 120 5.52 -7.99 3.95
N LEU A 121 4.26 -7.61 3.71
CA LEU A 121 3.13 -8.04 4.51
C LEU A 121 2.50 -9.34 4.01
N VAL A 122 2.89 -9.86 2.84
CA VAL A 122 2.22 -11.01 2.21
C VAL A 122 2.26 -12.25 3.10
N ALA A 123 3.43 -12.61 3.63
CA ALA A 123 3.57 -13.79 4.50
C ALA A 123 2.74 -13.64 5.78
N GLY A 124 2.91 -12.54 6.50
CA GLY A 124 2.18 -12.28 7.75
C GLY A 124 0.66 -12.20 7.56
N CYS A 125 0.18 -11.56 6.49
CA CYS A 125 -1.26 -11.50 6.20
C CYS A 125 -1.84 -12.87 5.83
N ARG A 126 -1.05 -13.72 5.14
CA ARG A 126 -1.45 -15.10 4.82
C ARG A 126 -1.50 -15.97 6.07
N GLU A 127 -0.48 -15.87 6.92
CA GLU A 127 -0.42 -16.60 8.21
C GLU A 127 -1.56 -16.19 9.14
N ALA A 128 -1.91 -14.90 9.19
CA ALA A 128 -3.05 -14.40 9.95
C ALA A 128 -4.42 -14.72 9.32
N GLY A 129 -4.45 -15.30 8.11
CA GLY A 129 -5.70 -15.65 7.41
C GLY A 129 -6.51 -14.46 6.89
N VAL A 130 -5.93 -13.26 6.83
CA VAL A 130 -6.64 -12.02 6.42
C VAL A 130 -6.44 -11.64 4.94
N LEU A 131 -5.47 -12.28 4.27
CA LEU A 131 -5.07 -11.95 2.89
C LEU A 131 -6.09 -12.43 1.85
N ALA A 132 -6.82 -11.50 1.23
CA ALA A 132 -7.76 -11.78 0.14
C ALA A 132 -7.04 -11.91 -1.21
N ASP A 133 -6.11 -11.00 -1.48
CA ASP A 133 -5.29 -10.99 -2.69
C ASP A 133 -4.02 -10.16 -2.49
N ALA A 134 -3.01 -10.40 -3.32
CA ALA A 134 -1.77 -9.64 -3.31
C ALA A 134 -1.36 -9.31 -4.76
N VAL A 135 -1.41 -8.04 -5.11
CA VAL A 135 -1.23 -7.55 -6.48
C VAL A 135 -0.13 -6.51 -6.54
N VAL A 136 0.78 -6.64 -7.50
CA VAL A 136 1.71 -5.57 -7.88
C VAL A 136 1.29 -5.01 -9.24
N LEU A 137 1.01 -3.71 -9.29
CA LEU A 137 0.75 -3.05 -10.57
C LEU A 137 2.05 -2.93 -11.36
N ALA A 138 2.07 -3.58 -12.53
CA ALA A 138 3.25 -3.66 -13.39
C ALA A 138 3.00 -3.06 -14.80
N PRO A 139 2.57 -1.78 -14.92
CA PRO A 139 2.48 -1.12 -16.22
C PRO A 139 3.86 -0.88 -16.82
N GLY A 140 3.99 -0.88 -18.15
CA GLY A 140 5.28 -0.65 -18.82
C GLY A 140 6.05 0.55 -18.25
N ALA A 141 7.32 0.34 -17.87
CA ALA A 141 8.12 1.33 -17.14
C ALA A 141 8.25 2.68 -17.88
N VAL A 142 8.41 2.63 -19.21
CA VAL A 142 8.49 3.80 -20.09
C VAL A 142 7.18 4.58 -20.10
N VAL A 143 6.04 3.89 -20.18
CA VAL A 143 4.70 4.50 -20.18
C VAL A 143 4.41 5.14 -18.82
N THR A 144 4.83 4.49 -17.74
CA THR A 144 4.72 5.02 -16.37
C THR A 144 5.56 6.28 -16.20
N PHE A 145 6.81 6.28 -16.68
CA PHE A 145 7.68 7.44 -16.69
C PHE A 145 7.07 8.61 -17.49
N ALA A 146 6.63 8.36 -18.72
CA ALA A 146 6.09 9.40 -19.60
C ALA A 146 4.85 10.07 -18.99
N ARG A 147 3.89 9.27 -18.50
CA ARG A 147 2.68 9.78 -17.82
C ARG A 147 3.03 10.63 -16.60
N ARG A 148 3.97 10.15 -15.78
CA ARG A 148 4.37 10.86 -14.56
C ARG A 148 5.10 12.16 -14.87
N PHE A 149 6.01 12.13 -15.83
CA PHE A 149 6.73 13.32 -16.28
C PHE A 149 5.78 14.39 -16.81
N ALA A 150 4.83 14.01 -17.68
CA ALA A 150 3.82 14.93 -18.20
C ALA A 150 2.98 15.58 -17.07
N ARG A 151 2.52 14.77 -16.10
CA ARG A 151 1.76 15.26 -14.94
C ARG A 151 2.59 16.21 -14.07
N ASP A 152 3.79 15.79 -13.67
CA ASP A 152 4.63 16.56 -12.74
C ASP A 152 5.09 17.90 -13.38
N VAL A 153 5.27 17.94 -14.71
CA VAL A 153 5.53 19.16 -15.48
C VAL A 153 4.29 20.06 -15.55
N ALA A 154 3.11 19.49 -15.84
CA ALA A 154 1.85 20.24 -15.89
C ALA A 154 1.50 20.90 -14.54
N GLU A 155 1.87 20.26 -13.44
CA GLU A 155 1.64 20.77 -12.08
C GLU A 155 2.79 21.66 -11.57
N ALA A 156 3.80 21.95 -12.40
CA ALA A 156 4.95 22.80 -12.10
C ALA A 156 5.66 22.51 -10.76
N ARG A 157 5.61 21.25 -10.28
CA ARG A 157 6.00 20.93 -8.89
C ARG A 157 7.50 21.09 -8.62
N LYS A 158 8.37 20.94 -9.64
CA LYS A 158 9.83 21.02 -9.54
C LYS A 158 10.46 21.42 -10.89
N PRO A 159 11.71 21.94 -10.91
CA PRO A 159 12.48 22.16 -12.13
C PRO A 159 12.54 20.92 -13.03
N VAL A 160 12.33 21.10 -14.34
CA VAL A 160 12.26 20.02 -15.35
C VAL A 160 13.46 19.05 -15.30
N PRO A 161 14.72 19.50 -15.14
CA PRO A 161 15.87 18.58 -15.05
C PRO A 161 15.80 17.64 -13.85
N LEU A 162 15.22 18.07 -12.72
CA LEU A 162 15.03 17.23 -11.53
C LEU A 162 13.94 16.18 -11.74
N LEU A 163 12.85 16.55 -12.43
CA LEU A 163 11.78 15.62 -12.80
C LEU A 163 12.30 14.53 -13.74
N LEU A 164 13.12 14.90 -14.73
CA LEU A 164 13.72 13.96 -15.67
C LEU A 164 14.67 12.98 -14.98
N ARG A 165 15.61 13.47 -14.17
CA ARG A 165 16.54 12.63 -13.40
C ARG A 165 15.82 11.66 -12.48
N ARG A 166 14.84 12.15 -11.70
CA ARG A 166 14.04 11.33 -10.79
C ARG A 166 13.19 10.30 -11.55
N GLY A 167 12.65 10.67 -12.70
CA GLY A 167 11.86 9.78 -13.53
C GLY A 167 12.68 8.66 -14.17
N LEU A 168 13.88 8.97 -14.69
CA LEU A 168 14.79 7.96 -15.25
C LEU A 168 15.26 6.98 -14.18
N ARG A 169 15.53 7.45 -12.95
CA ARG A 169 15.87 6.59 -11.81
C ARG A 169 14.74 5.59 -11.52
N LEU A 170 13.52 6.09 -11.34
CA LEU A 170 12.37 5.25 -11.00
C LEU A 170 11.94 4.31 -12.13
N MET A 171 12.20 4.69 -13.38
CA MET A 171 12.04 3.79 -14.52
C MET A 171 13.01 2.60 -14.45
N ARG A 172 14.25 2.80 -14.00
CA ARG A 172 15.25 1.73 -13.83
C ARG A 172 14.96 0.83 -12.62
N GLU A 173 14.40 1.39 -11.55
CA GLU A 173 14.03 0.65 -10.33
C GLU A 173 12.75 -0.17 -10.52
N HIS A 174 11.90 0.20 -11.49
CA HIS A 174 10.61 -0.43 -11.76
C HIS A 174 10.66 -1.97 -11.85
N PRO A 175 11.54 -2.59 -12.66
CA PRO A 175 11.55 -4.05 -12.79
C PRO A 175 12.01 -4.74 -11.50
N ALA A 176 12.90 -4.10 -10.74
CA ALA A 176 13.37 -4.66 -9.47
C ALA A 176 12.26 -4.70 -8.42
N VAL A 177 11.43 -3.64 -8.34
CA VAL A 177 10.25 -3.61 -7.47
C VAL A 177 9.26 -4.70 -7.87
N VAL A 178 8.91 -4.79 -9.15
CA VAL A 178 7.95 -5.82 -9.63
C VAL A 178 8.47 -7.23 -9.34
N ARG A 179 9.76 -7.49 -9.59
CA ARG A 179 10.37 -8.79 -9.28
C ARG A 179 10.34 -9.09 -7.79
N ARG A 180 10.73 -8.15 -6.93
CA ARG A 180 10.69 -8.31 -5.48
C ARG A 180 9.28 -8.64 -4.98
N CYS A 181 8.28 -7.93 -5.48
CA CYS A 181 6.88 -8.21 -5.16
C CYS A 181 6.45 -9.60 -5.65
N ALA A 182 6.86 -10.00 -6.86
CA ALA A 182 6.57 -11.33 -7.40
C ALA A 182 7.20 -12.45 -6.56
N ASP A 183 8.46 -12.26 -6.14
CA ASP A 183 9.18 -13.19 -5.27
C ASP A 183 8.50 -13.32 -3.90
N ALA A 184 7.88 -12.26 -3.39
CA ALA A 184 7.05 -12.29 -2.19
C ALA A 184 5.67 -12.95 -2.39
N GLY A 185 5.34 -13.36 -3.62
CA GLY A 185 4.08 -14.02 -3.97
C GLY A 185 2.97 -13.08 -4.41
N MET A 186 3.27 -11.82 -4.75
CA MET A 186 2.31 -10.91 -5.38
C MET A 186 2.18 -11.19 -6.87
N ARG A 187 0.97 -11.11 -7.42
CA ARG A 187 0.75 -11.28 -8.86
C ARG A 187 1.02 -9.97 -9.60
N PRO A 188 1.89 -9.95 -10.64
CA PRO A 188 2.04 -8.80 -11.51
C PRO A 188 0.81 -8.66 -12.41
N VAL A 189 0.13 -7.50 -12.34
CA VAL A 189 -1.09 -7.26 -13.11
C VAL A 189 -1.05 -5.87 -13.74
N ASP A 190 -1.55 -5.75 -14.97
CA ASP A 190 -1.82 -4.46 -15.59
C ASP A 190 -2.97 -3.73 -14.86
N PRO A 191 -2.92 -2.40 -14.67
CA PRO A 191 -3.97 -1.67 -13.95
C PRO A 191 -5.41 -1.89 -14.44
N HIS A 192 -5.63 -2.04 -15.76
CA HIS A 192 -6.98 -2.28 -16.29
C HIS A 192 -7.50 -3.66 -15.91
N ARG A 193 -6.63 -4.66 -15.96
CA ARG A 193 -6.97 -6.03 -15.56
C ARG A 193 -7.17 -6.13 -14.04
N ALA A 194 -6.30 -5.50 -13.25
CA ALA A 194 -6.42 -5.44 -11.80
C ALA A 194 -7.77 -4.83 -11.39
N ARG A 195 -8.22 -3.77 -12.07
CA ARG A 195 -9.54 -3.19 -11.85
C ARG A 195 -10.67 -4.19 -12.07
N ALA A 196 -10.67 -4.92 -13.19
CA ALA A 196 -11.71 -5.87 -13.50
C ALA A 196 -11.73 -7.04 -12.49
N GLU A 197 -10.56 -7.58 -12.13
CA GLU A 197 -10.43 -8.69 -11.18
C GLU A 197 -10.88 -8.27 -9.77
N LEU A 198 -10.38 -7.15 -9.24
CA LEU A 198 -10.70 -6.71 -7.88
C LEU A 198 -12.17 -6.28 -7.72
N ALA A 199 -12.82 -5.76 -8.78
CA ALA A 199 -14.24 -5.46 -8.74
C ALA A 199 -15.10 -6.70 -8.46
N THR A 200 -14.68 -7.88 -8.93
CA THR A 200 -15.41 -9.14 -8.66
C THR A 200 -15.33 -9.58 -7.20
N ILE A 201 -14.20 -9.31 -6.52
CA ILE A 201 -14.02 -9.60 -5.09
C ILE A 201 -15.02 -8.78 -4.25
N GLY A 202 -15.22 -7.52 -4.63
CA GLY A 202 -16.18 -6.63 -3.96
C GLY A 202 -17.63 -7.04 -4.18
N ALA A 203 -17.96 -7.56 -5.38
CA ALA A 203 -19.30 -8.04 -5.68
C ALA A 203 -19.68 -9.33 -4.93
N GLY A 204 -18.69 -10.14 -4.53
CA GLY A 204 -18.90 -11.37 -3.72
C GLY A 204 -19.12 -11.13 -2.23
N HIS A 205 -18.88 -9.91 -1.74
CA HIS A 205 -19.06 -9.51 -0.34
C HIS A 205 -20.08 -8.37 -0.28
N PRO A 206 -21.40 -8.65 -0.27
CA PRO A 206 -22.39 -7.59 -0.12
C PRO A 206 -22.09 -6.83 1.17
N ALA A 207 -21.98 -5.51 1.06
CA ALA A 207 -21.95 -4.64 2.23
C ALA A 207 -23.19 -4.96 3.07
N ALA A 208 -22.99 -5.41 4.31
CA ALA A 208 -24.10 -5.59 5.23
C ALA A 208 -24.77 -4.20 5.39
N VAL A 209 -26.02 -4.12 4.94
CA VAL A 209 -26.89 -2.93 5.03
C VAL A 209 -27.25 -2.68 6.48
#